data_AF-A0A417EEM7-F1
#
_entry.id   AF-A0A417EEM7-F1
#
_cell.length_a   1.000
_cell.length_b   1.000
_cell.length_c   1.000
_cell.angle_alpha   90.00
_cell.angle_beta   90.00
_cell.angle_gamma   90.00
#
_symmetry.space_group_name_H-M   'P 1'
#
loop_
_entity.id
_entity.type
_entity.pdbx_description
1 polymer ?
#
loop_
_entity_poly.entity_id
_entity_poly.type
_entity_poly.pdbx_seq_one_letter_code
_entity_poly.pdbx_strand_id
1 'polypeptide(L)' 'MFAKNSKAYSVYLLFRFVCSLAVSMSTVLSIVYHMEVVQLDAFQLVLVGTVQETSCFLFEMPTGVVADLYSRRRSVLIGM' A
#
# COMPACT_ATOMS: atom_id res chain seq x y z
N MET A 1 -24.77 -18.10 -11.98
CA MET A 1 -25.56 -16.85 -11.97
C MET A 1 -25.35 -16.17 -10.61
N PHE A 2 -24.24 -15.43 -10.44
CA PHE A 2 -23.92 -14.74 -9.18
C PHE A 2 -24.71 -13.44 -9.11
N ALA A 3 -25.69 -13.37 -8.20
CA ALA A 3 -26.41 -12.14 -7.91
C ALA A 3 -25.43 -11.04 -7.48
N LYS A 4 -25.18 -10.11 -8.40
CA LYS A 4 -24.30 -8.95 -8.24
C LYS A 4 -24.96 -7.97 -7.27
N ASN A 5 -24.64 -8.06 -5.99
CA ASN A 5 -24.95 -7.02 -5.01
C ASN A 5 -24.11 -5.77 -5.32
N SER A 6 -24.62 -4.92 -6.21
CA SER A 6 -23.96 -3.70 -6.72
C SER A 6 -23.39 -2.81 -5.60
N LYS A 7 -24.09 -2.74 -4.46
CA LYS A 7 -23.68 -1.94 -3.29
C LYS A 7 -22.35 -2.41 -2.68
N ALA A 8 -22.13 -3.72 -2.53
CA ALA A 8 -20.91 -4.25 -1.90
C ALA A 8 -19.66 -3.99 -2.76
N TYR A 9 -19.82 -4.01 -4.09
CA TYR A 9 -18.73 -3.70 -5.01
C TYR A 9 -18.36 -2.21 -4.96
N SER A 10 -19.34 -1.31 -4.93
CA SER A 10 -19.08 0.14 -4.79
C SER A 10 -18.43 0.49 -3.45
N VAL A 11 -18.84 -0.14 -2.35
CA VAL A 11 -18.22 0.06 -1.03
C VAL A 11 -16.77 -0.42 -1.04
N TYR A 12 -16.49 -1.58 -1.63
CA TYR A 12 -15.13 -2.09 -1.77
C TYR A 12 -14.23 -1.15 -2.60
N LEU A 13 -14.76 -0.59 -3.69
CA LEU A 13 -14.05 0.35 -4.55
C LEU A 13 -13.74 1.66 -3.83
N LEU A 14 -14.71 2.22 -3.12
CA LEU A 14 -14.53 3.47 -2.37
C LEU A 14 -13.53 3.27 -1.23
N PHE A 15 -13.63 2.17 -0.50
CA PHE A 15 -12.69 1.83 0.56
C PHE A 15 -11.26 1.66 0.05
N ARG A 16 -11.09 0.94 -1.07
CA ARG A 16 -9.79 0.76 -1.72
C ARG A 16 -9.22 2.07 -2.25
N PHE A 17 -10.07 2.95 -2.76
CA PHE A 17 -9.67 4.30 -3.18
C PHE A 17 -9.17 5.13 -2.00
N VAL A 18 -9.91 5.17 -0.89
CA VAL A 18 -9.55 5.94 0.30
C VAL A 18 -8.25 5.44 0.93
N CYS A 19 -8.07 4.13 1.09
CA CYS A 19 -6.82 3.58 1.63
C CYS A 19 -5.63 3.84 0.71
N SER A 20 -5.79 3.64 -0.61
CA SER A 20 -4.73 3.96 -1.56
C SER A 20 -4.36 5.45 -1.53
N LEU A 21 -5.35 6.33 -1.41
CA LEU A 21 -5.12 7.77 -1.33
C LEU A 21 -4.40 8.15 -0.03
N ALA A 22 -4.79 7.58 1.11
CA ALA A 22 -4.16 7.83 2.40
C ALA A 22 -2.70 7.38 2.43
N VAL A 23 -2.40 6.21 1.86
CA VAL A 23 -1.02 5.72 1.71
C VAL A 23 -0.21 6.62 0.81
N SER A 24 -0.75 7.04 -0.35
CA SER A 24 -0.05 7.98 -1.23
C SER A 24 0.18 9.34 -0.56
N MET A 25 -0.75 9.83 0.26
CA MET A 25 -0.56 11.07 1.02
C MET A 25 0.50 10.92 2.11
N SER A 26 0.55 9.79 2.81
CA SER A 26 1.53 9.56 3.87
C SER A 26 2.96 9.45 3.32
N THR A 27 3.15 8.83 2.16
CA THR A 27 4.48 8.75 1.52
C THR A 27 4.98 10.12 1.08
N VAL A 28 4.13 10.94 0.48
CA VAL A 28 4.48 12.32 0.11
C VAL A 28 4.84 13.14 1.34
N LEU A 29 4.04 13.06 2.41
CA LEU A 29 4.33 13.76 3.67
C LEU A 29 5.65 13.28 4.30
N SER A 30 5.94 11.98 4.26
CA SER A 30 7.18 11.41 4.82
C SER A 30 8.42 11.93 4.09
N ILE A 31 8.36 12.04 2.76
CA ILE A 31 9.44 12.57 1.93
C ILE A 31 9.64 14.07 2.21
N VAL A 32 8.56 14.85 2.27
CA VAL A 32 8.63 16.30 2.56
C VAL A 32 9.19 16.56 3.96
N TYR A 33 8.78 15.78 4.98
CA TYR A 33 9.34 15.90 6.33
C TYR A 33 10.84 15.57 6.40
N HIS A 34 11.29 14.53 5.70
CA HIS A 34 12.72 14.18 5.65
C HIS A 34 13.57 15.25 4.97
N MET A 35 13.02 15.93 3.97
CA MET A 35 13.67 17.05 3.29
C MET A 35 13.72 18.32 4.14
N GLU A 36 12.59 18.70 4.77
CA GLU A 36 12.44 20.03 5.38
C GLU A 36 12.93 20.09 6.84
N VAL A 37 12.68 19.03 7.62
CA VAL A 37 12.92 19.05 9.08
C VAL A 37 14.23 18.40 9.48
N VAL A 38 14.68 17.39 8.72
CA VAL A 38 15.87 16.61 9.07
C VAL A 38 17.14 17.08 8.33
N GLN A 39 17.01 17.92 7.30
CA GLN A 39 18.13 18.40 6.45
C GLN A 39 19.10 17.26 6.05
N LEU A 40 18.55 16.09 5.72
CA LEU A 40 19.36 14.93 5.36
C LEU A 40 20.03 15.16 4.01
N ASP A 41 21.31 14.81 3.92
CA ASP A 41 22.06 14.82 2.67
C ASP A 41 21.36 13.92 1.63
N ALA A 42 21.37 14.33 0.36
CA ALA A 42 20.62 13.68 -0.72
C ALA A 42 20.85 12.15 -0.81
N PHE A 43 22.03 11.68 -0.40
CA PHE A 43 22.35 10.26 -0.32
C PHE A 43 21.49 9.49 0.67
N GLN A 44 21.21 10.05 1.85
CA GLN A 44 20.44 9.36 2.89
C GLN A 44 18.97 9.23 2.51
N LEU A 45 18.42 10.23 1.81
CA LEU A 45 17.04 10.22 1.36
C LEU A 45 16.79 9.17 0.27
N VAL A 46 17.74 9.03 -0.66
CA VAL A 46 17.74 7.94 -1.64
C VAL A 46 17.92 6.58 -0.97
N LEU A 47 18.77 6.47 0.05
CA LEU A 47 18.99 5.21 0.78
C LEU A 47 17.71 4.75 1.51
N VAL A 48 17.02 5.67 2.20
CA VAL A 48 15.74 5.39 2.87
C VAL A 48 14.67 4.97 1.86
N GLY A 49 14.56 5.67 0.73
CA GLY A 49 13.65 5.28 -0.35
C GLY A 49 13.96 3.89 -0.90
N THR A 50 15.25 3.57 -1.10
CA THR A 50 15.69 2.26 -1.58
C THR A 50 15.38 1.14 -0.59
N VAL A 51 15.59 1.37 0.71
CA VAL A 51 15.24 0.42 1.78
C VAL A 51 13.73 0.21 1.85
N GLN A 52 12.94 1.28 1.65
CA GLN A 52 11.48 1.20 1.64
C GLN A 52 10.97 0.39 0.43
N GLU A 53 11.45 0.66 -0.78
CA GLU A 53 11.07 -0.08 -1.98
C GLU A 53 11.49 -1.56 -1.90
N THR A 54 12.71 -1.84 -1.44
CA THR A 54 13.18 -3.22 -1.27
C THR A 54 12.35 -3.98 -0.23
N SER A 55 11.98 -3.33 0.87
CA SER A 55 11.08 -3.91 1.87
C SER A 55 9.71 -4.22 1.25
N CYS A 56 9.10 -3.25 0.55
CA CYS A 56 7.82 -3.49 -0.15
C CYS A 56 7.92 -4.65 -1.13
N PHE A 57 8.96 -4.72 -1.96
CA PHE A 57 9.14 -5.77 -2.94
C PHE A 57 9.26 -7.16 -2.30
N LEU A 58 10.01 -7.27 -1.19
CA LEU A 58 10.11 -8.51 -0.43
C LEU A 58 8.77 -8.94 0.17
N PHE A 59 7.95 -8.00 0.63
CA PHE A 59 6.66 -8.29 1.27
C PHE A 59 5.50 -8.44 0.26
N GLU A 60 5.64 -7.95 -0.96
CA GLU A 60 4.63 -8.11 -2.02
C GLU A 60 4.60 -9.54 -2.57
N MET A 61 5.75 -10.22 -2.61
CA MET A 61 5.84 -11.63 -3.03
C MET A 61 5.05 -12.60 -2.14
N PRO A 62 5.25 -12.65 -0.80
CA PRO A 62 4.50 -13.56 0.08
C PRO A 62 3.03 -13.16 0.18
N THR A 63 2.69 -11.86 0.17
CA THR A 63 1.28 -11.43 0.17
C THR A 63 0.58 -11.78 -1.14
N GLY A 64 1.26 -11.74 -2.28
CA GLY A 64 0.76 -12.22 -3.56
C GLY A 64 0.49 -13.73 -3.57
N VAL A 65 1.39 -14.53 -2.99
CA VAL A 65 1.20 -15.98 -2.85
C VAL A 65 0.03 -16.31 -1.92
N VAL A 66 -0.08 -15.61 -0.78
CA VAL A 66 -1.21 -15.75 0.14
C VAL A 66 -2.55 -15.35 -0.52
N ALA A 67 -2.53 -14.34 -1.40
CA ALA A 67 -3.69 -13.90 -2.16
C ALA A 67 -4.21 -14.94 -3.15
N ASP A 68 -3.31 -15.70 -3.77
CA ASP A 68 -3.66 -16.73 -4.74
C ASP A 68 -4.16 -18.01 -4.05
N LEU A 69 -3.50 -18.44 -2.98
CA LEU A 69 -3.77 -19.73 -2.33
C LEU A 69 -5.03 -19.76 -1.44
N TYR A 70 -5.33 -18.67 -0.73
CA TYR A 70 -6.37 -18.67 0.33
C TYR A 70 -7.70 -17.99 -0.06
N SER A 71 -7.85 -17.54 -1.32
CA SER A 71 -8.96 -16.75 -1.88
C SER A 71 -8.78 -15.22 -1.77
N ARG A 72 -8.97 -14.53 -2.90
CA ARG A 72 -8.88 -13.05 -3.07
C ARG A 72 -9.61 -12.23 -2.01
N ARG A 73 -10.73 -12.71 -1.46
CA ARG A 73 -11.48 -11.98 -0.41
C ARG A 73 -10.81 -12.01 0.96
N ARG A 74 -10.15 -13.11 1.33
CA ARG A 74 -9.52 -13.26 2.65
C ARG A 74 -8.17 -12.56 2.71
N SER A 75 -7.39 -12.61 1.64
CA SER A 75 -6.11 -11.89 1.59
C SER A 75 -6.25 -10.37 1.61
N VAL A 76 -7.33 -9.83 1.02
CA VAL A 76 -7.64 -8.40 1.11
C VAL A 76 -8.07 -7.98 2.52
N LEU A 77 -8.66 -8.89 3.28
CA LEU A 77 -9.05 -8.66 4.68
C LEU A 77 -7.85 -8.76 5.64
N ILE A 78 -6.83 -9.55 5.28
CA ILE A 78 -5.61 -9.75 6.07
C ILE A 78 -4.54 -8.70 5.75
N GLY A 79 -4.50 -8.21 4.51
CA GLY A 79 -3.56 -7.16 4.08
C GLY A 79 -4.03 -5.72 4.36
N MET A 80 -5.24 -5.56 4.90
CA MET A 80 -5.75 -4.31 5.48
C MET A 80 -5.21 -4.17 6.90
#